data_AF-A0A329RV21-F1
#
_entry.id   AF-A0A329RV21-F1
#
_cell.length_a   1.000
_cell.length_b   1.000
_cell.length_c   1.000
_cell.angle_alpha   90.00
_cell.angle_beta   90.00
_cell.angle_gamma   90.00
#
_symmetry.space_group_name_H-M   'P 1'
#
loop_
_entity.id
_entity.type
_entity.pdbx_description
1 polymer ?
#
loop_
_entity_poly.entity_id
_entity_poly.type
_entity_poly.pdbx_seq_one_letter_code
_entity_poly.pdbx_strand_id
1 'polypeptide(L)'
;MIQQDNAKPHALPHDADIVAAGMEGLFNAIQSIQNRVPIHGIDNLITAVQAAYKDMSADTLDNIFLILQDCMRCVLRQKGENQYALPHIGKAKLRRKGILPRVLSCDQQLYDSAKVVLAESDRGNLAFFEPAE
;
A
#
# COMPACT_ATOMS: atom_id res chain seq x y z
N MET A 1 13.87 -5.00 2.83
CA MET A 1 13.39 -3.67 2.40
C MET A 1 12.44 -3.17 3.48
N ILE A 2 12.65 -1.96 3.98
CA ILE A 2 11.78 -1.32 4.99
C ILE A 2 11.08 -0.16 4.27
N GLN A 3 9.75 -0.08 4.38
CA GLN A 3 8.97 1.01 3.81
C GLN A 3 8.40 1.84 4.97
N GLN A 4 8.73 3.13 4.98
CA GLN A 4 8.23 4.15 5.90
C GLN A 4 7.91 5.40 5.09
N ASP A 5 7.04 6.27 5.61
CA ASP A 5 6.80 7.57 5.02
C ASP A 5 7.91 8.56 5.38
N ASN A 6 7.95 9.71 4.69
CA ASN A 6 8.88 10.80 4.98
C ASN A 6 8.30 11.77 6.05
N ALA A 7 7.39 11.29 6.89
CA ALA A 7 6.77 12.08 7.94
C ALA A 7 7.84 12.57 8.93
N LYS A 8 7.92 13.88 9.11
CA LYS A 8 8.56 14.45 10.30
C LYS A 8 7.72 14.04 11.52
N PRO A 9 8.26 14.05 12.76
CA PRO A 9 7.54 13.65 13.98
C PRO A 9 6.19 14.36 14.22
N HIS A 10 5.88 15.39 13.43
CA HIS A 10 4.57 16.00 13.29
C HIS A 10 4.13 15.92 11.82
N ALA A 11 3.25 14.97 11.51
CA ALA A 11 2.59 14.83 10.21
C ALA A 11 1.15 15.33 10.27
N LEU A 12 0.69 15.98 9.20
CA LEU A 12 -0.71 16.41 9.05
C LEU A 12 -1.58 15.25 8.56
N PRO A 13 -2.87 15.18 8.95
CA PRO A 13 -3.60 13.91 9.01
C PRO A 13 -4.29 13.48 7.69
N HIS A 14 -3.99 14.10 6.54
CA HIS A 14 -4.83 13.95 5.33
C HIS A 14 -4.02 13.67 4.07
N ASP A 15 -3.41 12.48 4.00
CA ASP A 15 -2.92 11.92 2.75
C ASP A 15 -3.89 10.83 2.26
N ALA A 16 -4.54 11.09 1.13
CA ALA A 16 -5.57 10.21 0.56
C ALA A 16 -5.00 8.85 0.09
N ASP A 17 -3.71 8.79 -0.24
CA ASP A 17 -3.06 7.57 -0.72
C ASP A 17 -2.80 6.58 0.44
N ILE A 18 -2.53 7.11 1.64
CA ILE A 18 -2.43 6.32 2.88
C ILE A 18 -3.79 5.73 3.26
N VAL A 19 -4.87 6.50 3.06
CA VAL A 19 -6.24 6.05 3.35
C VAL A 19 -6.59 4.86 2.45
N ALA A 20 -6.30 4.91 1.16
CA ALA A 20 -6.60 3.82 0.22
C ALA A 20 -5.85 2.52 0.55
N ALA A 21 -4.57 2.58 0.93
CA ALA A 21 -3.82 1.42 1.41
C ALA A 21 -4.34 0.89 2.77
N GLY A 22 -4.85 1.79 3.61
CA GLY A 22 -5.47 1.46 4.90
C GLY A 22 -6.78 0.69 4.79
N MET A 23 -7.53 0.85 3.69
CA MET A 23 -8.89 0.30 3.50
C MET A 23 -8.98 -1.24 3.50
N GLU A 24 -7.89 -1.97 3.21
CA GLU A 24 -7.86 -3.43 3.31
C GLU A 24 -6.87 -3.95 4.39
N GLY A 25 -6.32 -3.03 5.19
CA GLY A 25 -5.24 -3.31 6.12
C GLY A 25 -5.60 -3.19 7.60
N LEU A 26 -4.57 -3.30 8.43
CA LEU A 26 -4.68 -3.18 9.89
C LEU A 26 -5.40 -1.91 10.33
N PHE A 27 -5.20 -0.78 9.62
CA PHE A 27 -5.85 0.48 9.95
C PHE A 27 -7.38 0.44 9.75
N ASN A 28 -7.89 -0.21 8.70
CA ASN A 28 -9.33 -0.42 8.57
C ASN A 28 -9.86 -1.38 9.66
N ALA A 29 -9.10 -2.41 10.04
CA ALA A 29 -9.48 -3.27 11.16
C ALA A 29 -9.61 -2.46 12.47
N ILE A 30 -8.64 -1.57 12.74
CA ILE A 30 -8.66 -0.67 13.91
C ILE A 30 -9.82 0.33 13.82
N GLN A 31 -10.07 0.93 12.65
CA GLN A 31 -11.17 1.87 12.46
C GLN A 31 -12.54 1.17 12.58
N SER A 32 -12.66 -0.06 12.10
CA SER A 32 -13.86 -0.90 12.28
C SER A 32 -14.14 -1.17 13.76
N ILE A 33 -13.09 -1.43 14.54
CA ILE A 33 -13.21 -1.63 15.99
C ILE A 33 -13.73 -0.36 16.67
N GLN A 34 -13.17 0.82 16.34
CA GLN A 34 -13.63 2.10 16.91
C GLN A 34 -15.12 2.37 16.61
N ASN A 35 -15.59 1.98 15.42
CA ASN A 35 -16.99 2.18 15.03
C ASN A 35 -17.96 1.15 15.65
N ARG A 36 -17.48 -0.04 16.03
CA ARG A 36 -18.31 -1.15 16.53
C ARG A 36 -18.34 -1.25 18.04
N VAL A 37 -17.27 -0.82 18.71
CA VAL A 37 -17.11 -0.98 20.16
C VAL A 37 -16.77 0.38 20.76
N PRO A 38 -17.57 0.90 21.71
CA PRO A 38 -17.17 2.06 22.49
C PRO A 38 -15.95 1.69 23.32
N ILE A 39 -14.77 2.17 22.91
CA ILE A 39 -13.53 1.97 23.65
C ILE A 39 -13.32 3.17 24.57
N HIS A 40 -13.34 2.91 25.87
CA HIS A 40 -13.06 3.93 26.89
C HIS A 40 -11.71 3.63 27.55
N GLY A 41 -10.79 4.60 27.49
CA GLY A 41 -9.47 4.51 28.10
C GLY A 41 -8.40 3.87 27.20
N ILE A 42 -7.15 4.24 27.46
CA ILE A 42 -5.99 3.88 26.62
C ILE A 42 -5.71 2.37 26.68
N ASP A 43 -5.85 1.73 27.84
CA ASP A 43 -5.56 0.29 27.98
C ASP A 43 -6.48 -0.59 27.15
N ASN A 44 -7.77 -0.22 27.08
CA ASN A 44 -8.75 -0.90 26.25
C ASN A 44 -8.47 -0.71 24.77
N LEU A 45 -8.00 0.48 24.38
CA LEU A 45 -7.57 0.76 23.01
C LEU A 45 -6.36 -0.10 22.61
N ILE A 46 -5.34 -0.15 23.47
CA ILE A 46 -4.14 -0.97 23.23
C ILE A 46 -4.53 -2.44 23.08
N THR A 47 -5.37 -2.95 23.98
CA THR A 47 -5.84 -4.34 23.94
C THR A 47 -6.58 -4.65 22.63
N ALA A 48 -7.46 -3.75 22.19
CA ALA A 48 -8.22 -3.93 20.96
C ALA A 48 -7.33 -3.89 19.70
N VAL A 49 -6.36 -2.98 19.65
CA VAL A 49 -5.38 -2.92 18.55
C VAL A 49 -4.52 -4.18 18.50
N GLN A 50 -4.05 -4.67 19.65
CA GLN A 50 -3.29 -5.92 19.73
C GLN A 50 -4.11 -7.13 19.28
N ALA A 51 -5.40 -7.18 19.63
CA ALA A 51 -6.29 -8.23 19.16
C ALA A 51 -6.46 -8.18 17.64
N ALA A 52 -6.72 -6.99 17.08
CA ALA A 52 -6.83 -6.79 15.62
C ALA A 52 -5.57 -7.24 14.87
N TYR A 53 -4.40 -6.91 15.40
CA TYR A 53 -3.13 -7.31 14.84
C TYR A 53 -2.96 -8.83 14.85
N LYS A 54 -3.30 -9.50 15.96
CA LYS A 54 -3.21 -10.96 16.09
C LYS A 54 -4.22 -11.70 15.22
N ASP A 55 -5.40 -11.12 15.00
CA ASP A 55 -6.46 -11.71 14.18
C ASP A 55 -6.19 -11.55 12.66
N MET A 56 -5.27 -10.66 12.29
CA MET A 56 -4.93 -10.43 10.89
C MET A 56 -4.26 -11.65 10.25
N SER A 57 -4.96 -12.24 9.27
CA SER A 57 -4.47 -13.43 8.57
C SER A 57 -3.32 -13.12 7.60
N ALA A 58 -2.47 -14.12 7.34
CA ALA A 58 -1.44 -14.06 6.30
C ALA A 58 -2.04 -13.79 4.91
N ASP A 59 -3.23 -14.32 4.62
CA ASP A 59 -3.94 -14.07 3.36
C ASP A 59 -4.33 -12.59 3.19
N THR A 60 -4.70 -11.92 4.28
CA THR A 60 -4.97 -10.49 4.30
C THR A 60 -3.70 -9.70 3.99
N LEU A 61 -2.58 -10.07 4.62
CA LEU A 61 -1.27 -9.45 4.34
C LEU A 61 -0.87 -9.61 2.86
N ASP A 62 -0.99 -10.81 2.30
CA ASP A 62 -0.70 -11.06 0.88
C ASP A 62 -1.57 -10.19 -0.04
N ASN A 63 -2.85 -10.00 0.29
CA ASN A 63 -3.72 -9.12 -0.49
C ASN A 63 -3.25 -7.67 -0.45
N ILE A 64 -2.83 -7.17 0.73
CA ILE A 64 -2.31 -5.80 0.90
C ILE A 64 -1.05 -5.61 0.07
N PHE A 65 -0.11 -6.56 0.10
CA PHE A 65 1.11 -6.47 -0.70
C PHE A 65 0.84 -6.45 -2.20
N LEU A 66 -0.14 -7.22 -2.68
CA LEU A 66 -0.53 -7.20 -4.09
C LEU A 66 -1.22 -5.90 -4.48
N ILE A 67 -2.05 -5.34 -3.60
CA ILE A 67 -2.68 -4.03 -3.81
C ILE A 67 -1.62 -2.94 -3.90
N LEU A 68 -0.64 -2.92 -3.00
CA LEU A 68 0.44 -1.95 -3.02
C LEU A 68 1.22 -2.00 -4.35
N GLN A 69 1.50 -3.21 -4.85
CA GLN A 69 2.14 -3.40 -6.15
C GLN A 69 1.26 -2.89 -7.30
N ASP A 70 -0.04 -3.12 -7.26
CA ASP A 70 -0.98 -2.58 -8.26
C ASP A 70 -1.08 -1.04 -8.17
N CYS A 71 -1.07 -0.44 -6.97
CA CYS A 71 -0.98 1.00 -6.79
C CYS A 71 0.26 1.56 -7.49
N MET A 72 1.44 0.99 -7.23
CA MET A 72 2.70 1.41 -7.85
C MET A 72 2.61 1.35 -9.38
N ARG A 73 2.07 0.26 -9.94
CA ARG A 73 1.88 0.12 -11.40
C ARG A 73 0.93 1.18 -11.96
N CYS A 74 -0.12 1.52 -11.22
CA CYS A 74 -1.06 2.57 -11.62
C CYS A 74 -0.42 3.96 -11.59
N VAL A 75 0.35 4.28 -10.54
CA VAL A 75 1.11 5.53 -10.43
C VAL A 75 2.07 5.69 -11.62
N LEU A 76 2.79 4.62 -12.00
CA LEU A 76 3.66 4.65 -13.17
C LEU A 76 2.89 4.93 -14.46
N ARG A 77 1.72 4.29 -14.66
CA ARG A 77 0.87 4.51 -15.85
C ARG A 77 0.32 5.92 -15.92
N GLN A 78 -0.04 6.49 -14.79
CA GLN A 78 -0.57 7.84 -14.69
C GLN A 78 0.50 8.90 -14.49
N LYS A 79 1.79 8.57 -14.72
CA LYS A 79 2.91 9.52 -14.66
C LYS A 79 3.02 10.26 -13.32
N GLY A 80 2.68 9.59 -12.22
CA GLY A 80 2.77 10.17 -10.86
C GLY A 80 1.47 10.75 -10.31
N GLU A 81 0.36 10.71 -11.06
CA GLU A 81 -0.95 11.17 -10.57
C GLU A 81 -1.63 10.16 -9.64
N ASN A 82 -2.51 10.68 -8.77
CA ASN A 82 -3.25 9.88 -7.78
C ASN A 82 -4.62 9.41 -8.28
N GLN A 83 -5.04 9.86 -9.46
CA GLN A 83 -6.34 9.51 -10.03
C GLN A 83 -6.24 8.21 -10.83
N TYR A 84 -6.29 7.09 -10.11
CA TYR A 84 -6.35 5.76 -10.71
C TYR A 84 -7.35 4.85 -10.03
N ALA A 85 -8.05 4.05 -10.84
CA ALA A 85 -8.83 2.92 -10.34
C ALA A 85 -7.90 1.72 -10.14
N LEU A 86 -7.94 1.12 -8.96
CA LEU A 86 -7.14 -0.07 -8.69
C LEU A 86 -7.68 -1.28 -9.48
N PRO A 87 -6.82 -1.98 -10.25
CA PRO A 87 -7.24 -3.13 -11.02
C PRO A 87 -7.63 -4.29 -10.10
N HIS A 88 -8.81 -4.86 -10.32
CA HIS A 88 -9.28 -5.98 -9.54
C HIS A 88 -8.86 -7.33 -10.16
N ILE A 89 -7.71 -7.86 -9.76
CA ILE A 89 -7.15 -9.12 -10.31
C ILE A 89 -7.86 -10.40 -9.84
N GLY A 90 -8.91 -10.27 -9.00
CA GLY A 90 -9.67 -11.43 -8.52
C GLY A 90 -8.86 -12.31 -7.56
N LYS A 91 -8.14 -11.70 -6.61
CA LYS A 91 -7.22 -12.35 -5.64
C LYS A 91 -7.81 -13.63 -5.02
N ALA A 92 -9.05 -13.58 -4.52
CA ALA A 92 -9.73 -14.74 -3.92
C ALA A 92 -9.97 -15.90 -4.91
N LYS A 93 -10.19 -15.61 -6.20
CA LYS A 93 -10.34 -16.64 -7.24
C LYS A 93 -8.99 -17.28 -7.57
N LEU A 94 -7.92 -16.49 -7.66
CA LEU A 94 -6.57 -16.98 -7.92
C LEU A 94 -6.02 -17.81 -6.75
N ARG A 95 -6.27 -17.37 -5.51
CA ARG A 95 -5.90 -18.10 -4.29
C ARG A 95 -6.56 -19.48 -4.22
N ARG A 96 -7.88 -19.56 -4.47
CA ARG A 96 -8.60 -20.85 -4.53
C ARG A 96 -8.05 -21.82 -5.58
N LYS A 97 -7.45 -21.29 -6.65
CA LYS A 97 -6.80 -22.09 -7.70
C LYS A 97 -5.33 -22.41 -7.39
N GLY A 98 -4.75 -21.89 -6.31
CA GLY A 98 -3.35 -22.08 -5.95
C GLY A 98 -2.35 -21.36 -6.86
N ILE A 99 -2.81 -20.37 -7.66
CA ILE A 99 -2.00 -19.66 -8.66
C ILE A 99 -1.91 -18.14 -8.38
N LEU A 100 -2.15 -17.73 -7.14
CA LEU A 100 -2.02 -16.32 -6.77
C LEU A 100 -0.55 -15.91 -6.88
N PRO A 101 -0.20 -14.94 -7.74
CA PRO A 101 1.17 -14.44 -7.80
C PRO A 101 1.55 -13.78 -6.48
N ARG A 102 2.81 -13.94 -6.05
CA ARG A 102 3.37 -13.18 -4.93
C ARG A 102 3.88 -11.79 -5.36
N VAL A 103 4.34 -11.70 -6.60
CA VAL A 103 4.90 -10.49 -7.20
C VAL A 103 4.22 -10.26 -8.54
N LEU A 104 3.77 -9.03 -8.78
CA LEU A 104 3.19 -8.60 -10.04
C LEU A 104 4.29 -8.06 -10.95
N SER A 105 4.30 -8.51 -12.20
CA SER A 105 5.26 -8.02 -13.20
C SER A 105 4.92 -6.58 -13.60
N CYS A 106 5.94 -5.72 -13.60
CA CYS A 106 5.89 -4.43 -14.25
C CYS A 106 6.37 -4.57 -15.69
N ASP A 107 5.68 -3.90 -16.62
CA ASP A 107 6.11 -3.83 -18.01
C ASP A 107 7.38 -2.97 -18.12
N GLN A 108 8.38 -3.43 -18.88
CA GLN A 108 9.67 -2.74 -18.97
C GLN A 108 9.52 -1.39 -19.67
N GLN A 109 8.72 -1.31 -20.74
CA GLN A 109 8.49 -0.07 -21.47
C GLN A 109 7.78 0.97 -20.60
N LEU A 110 6.83 0.54 -19.77
CA LEU A 110 6.18 1.39 -18.77
C LEU A 110 7.20 1.93 -17.75
N TYR A 111 8.05 1.06 -17.23
CA TYR A 111 9.07 1.44 -16.26
C TYR A 111 10.08 2.44 -16.83
N ASP A 112 10.58 2.19 -18.05
CA ASP A 112 11.53 3.07 -18.73
C ASP A 112 10.89 4.44 -19.02
N SER A 113 9.63 4.45 -19.45
CA SER A 113 8.88 5.70 -19.68
C SER A 113 8.71 6.51 -18.39
N ALA A 114 8.45 5.85 -17.27
CA ALA A 114 8.33 6.51 -15.98
C ALA A 114 9.67 7.07 -15.47
N LYS A 115 10.80 6.39 -15.74
CA LYS A 115 12.13 6.92 -15.43
C LYS A 115 12.42 8.23 -16.17
N VAL A 116 12.02 8.33 -17.44
CA VAL A 116 12.17 9.57 -18.23
C VAL A 116 11.35 10.69 -17.62
N VAL A 117 10.08 10.46 -17.30
CA VAL A 117 9.22 11.46 -16.64
C VAL A 117 9.80 11.93 -15.31
N LEU A 118 10.35 11.00 -14.52
CA LEU A 118 10.96 11.34 -13.24
C LEU A 118 12.22 12.19 -13.41
N ALA A 119 13.06 11.89 -14.42
CA ALA A 119 14.25 12.66 -14.78
C ALA A 119 13.94 14.10 -15.19
N GLU A 120 12.81 14.29 -15.90
CA GLU A 120 12.33 15.60 -16.32
C GLU A 120 11.71 16.40 -15.16
N SER A 121 11.35 15.73 -14.05
CA SER A 121 10.80 16.39 -12.87
C SER A 121 11.92 16.94 -11.98
N ASP A 122 11.80 18.21 -11.58
CA ASP A 122 12.71 18.90 -10.63
C ASP A 122 12.76 18.25 -9.22
N ARG A 123 12.03 17.15 -9.01
CA ARG A 123 11.89 16.41 -7.74
C ARG A 123 12.49 15.00 -7.79
N GLY A 124 13.00 14.55 -8.94
CA GLY A 124 13.52 13.19 -9.12
C GLY A 124 15.02 13.08 -8.81
N ASN A 125 15.40 12.20 -7.90
CA ASN A 125 16.80 11.77 -7.77
C ASN A 125 17.00 10.45 -8.53
N LEU A 126 17.66 10.53 -9.69
CA LEU A 126 17.90 9.38 -10.57
C LEU A 126 18.91 8.38 -10.00
N ALA A 127 19.69 8.76 -8.99
CA ALA A 127 20.67 7.89 -8.33
C ALA A 127 20.04 6.64 -7.69
N PHE A 128 18.74 6.66 -7.40
CA PHE A 128 18.02 5.48 -6.89
C PHE A 128 17.76 4.40 -7.95
N PHE A 129 17.89 4.71 -9.24
CA PHE A 129 17.54 3.82 -10.35
C PHE A 129 18.74 3.40 -11.21
N GLU A 130 19.95 3.71 -10.75
CA GLU A 130 21.18 3.18 -11.33
C GLU A 130 21.45 1.77 -10.78
N PRO A 131 21.93 0.83 -11.61
CA PRO A 131 22.32 -0.48 -11.10
C PRO A 131 23.47 -0.32 -10.11
N ALA A 132 23.40 -0.99 -8.96
CA ALA A 132 24.56 -1.13 -8.10
C ALA A 132 25.62 -1.96 -8.86
N GLU A 133 26.85 -1.42 -8.96
CA GLU A 133 28.02 -2.14 -9.46
C GLU A 133 28.30 -3.43 -8.67
#